data_AF-A0A662I024-F1
#
_entry.id   AF-A0A662I024-F1
#
_cell.length_a   1.000
_cell.length_b   1.000
_cell.length_c   1.000
_cell.angle_alpha   90.00
_cell.angle_beta   90.00
_cell.angle_gamma   90.00
#
_symmetry.space_group_name_H-M   'P 1'
#
loop_
_entity.id
_entity.type
_entity.pdbx_description
1 polymer ?
#
loop_
_entity_poly.entity_id
_entity_poly.type
_entity_poly.pdbx_seq_one_letter_code
_entity_poly.pdbx_strand_id
1 'polypeptide(L)'
;PQAAFYAQQCVEKAVEAMVEVKKRVVHNHGPELIAVFSEVFDDEWREEYGVVVQALEYLQEYYTRARYPSLFRGEVYGPSEVVTEDIARRGVELAEKALGVVEDFLRRSGVI
;
A
#
# COMPACT_ATOMS: atom_id res chain seq x y z
N PRO A 1 2.84 4.60 -15.08
CA PRO A 1 1.55 4.14 -14.47
C PRO A 1 1.58 2.73 -13.87
N GLN A 2 1.85 1.69 -14.68
CA GLN A 2 1.77 0.29 -14.22
C GLN A 2 2.65 -0.01 -13.00
N ALA A 3 3.87 0.52 -12.96
CA ALA A 3 4.76 0.36 -11.81
C ALA A 3 4.14 0.89 -10.50
N ALA A 4 3.50 2.06 -10.51
CA ALA A 4 2.82 2.61 -9.34
C ALA A 4 1.61 1.76 -8.93
N PHE A 5 0.84 1.25 -9.90
CA PHE A 5 -0.27 0.33 -9.64
C PHE A 5 0.21 -0.98 -8.99
N TYR A 6 1.28 -1.59 -9.52
CA TYR A 6 1.81 -2.83 -8.95
C TYR A 6 2.50 -2.62 -7.61
N ALA A 7 3.14 -1.47 -7.38
CA ALA A 7 3.64 -1.10 -6.06
C ALA A 7 2.49 -1.00 -5.05
N GLN A 8 1.38 -0.34 -5.42
CA GLN A 8 0.18 -0.27 -4.59
C GLN A 8 -0.36 -1.67 -4.25
N GLN A 9 -0.54 -2.52 -5.27
CA GLN A 9 -1.03 -3.89 -5.09
C GLN A 9 -0.08 -4.79 -4.29
N CYS A 10 1.23 -4.56 -4.40
CA CYS A 10 2.24 -5.28 -3.62
C CYS A 10 2.09 -4.98 -2.13
N VAL A 11 2.03 -3.69 -1.76
CA VAL A 11 1.88 -3.28 -0.36
C VAL A 11 0.54 -3.72 0.20
N GLU A 12 -0.56 -3.52 -0.54
CA GLU A 12 -1.90 -3.92 -0.12
C GLU A 12 -1.96 -5.40 0.27
N LYS A 13 -1.55 -6.30 -0.62
CA LYS A 13 -1.59 -7.74 -0.36
C LYS A 13 -0.62 -8.18 0.73
N ALA A 14 0.55 -7.53 0.81
CA ALA A 14 1.52 -7.79 1.86
C ALA A 14 0.95 -7.44 3.24
N VAL A 15 0.26 -6.30 3.35
CA VAL A 15 -0.40 -5.88 4.59
C VAL A 15 -1.60 -6.74 4.92
N GLU A 16 -2.43 -7.10 3.93
CA GLU A 16 -3.53 -8.04 4.11
C GLU A 16 -3.02 -9.38 4.67
N ALA A 17 -1.86 -9.86 4.23
CA ALA A 17 -1.23 -11.06 4.79
C ALA A 17 -0.85 -10.87 6.28
N MET A 18 -0.35 -9.70 6.68
CA MET A 18 -0.08 -9.41 8.10
C MET A 18 -1.37 -9.43 8.94
N VAL A 19 -2.44 -8.81 8.42
CA VAL A 19 -3.73 -8.71 9.10
C VAL A 19 -4.40 -10.10 9.20
N GLU A 20 -4.26 -10.93 8.17
CA GLU A 20 -4.76 -12.31 8.15
C GLU A 20 -4.09 -13.20 9.20
N VAL A 21 -2.79 -13.00 9.46
CA VAL A 21 -2.07 -13.69 10.57
C VAL A 21 -2.71 -13.39 11.92
N LYS A 22 -3.29 -12.20 12.08
CA LYS A 22 -4.04 -11.80 13.28
C LYS A 22 -5.50 -12.26 13.25
N LYS A 23 -5.88 -13.12 12.30
CA LYS A 23 -7.22 -13.68 12.08
C LYS A 23 -8.29 -12.62 11.85
N ARG A 24 -7.89 -11.50 11.24
CA ARG A 24 -8.79 -10.44 10.80
C ARG A 24 -8.77 -10.45 9.27
N VAL A 25 -9.96 -10.39 8.67
CA VAL A 25 -10.12 -10.39 7.22
C VAL A 25 -10.52 -8.98 6.81
N VAL A 26 -9.81 -8.42 5.83
CA VAL A 26 -10.13 -7.15 5.19
C VAL A 26 -10.38 -7.42 3.71
N HIS A 27 -11.50 -6.93 3.20
CA HIS A 27 -11.81 -6.94 1.76
C HIS A 27 -11.70 -5.55 1.15
N ASN A 28 -11.16 -4.60 1.92
CA ASN A 28 -11.24 -3.17 1.68
C ASN A 28 -9.84 -2.64 1.36
N HIS A 29 -9.76 -1.58 0.58
CA HIS A 29 -8.50 -0.97 0.15
C HIS A 29 -8.37 0.45 0.72
N GLY A 30 -7.18 1.03 0.64
CA GLY A 30 -6.97 2.46 0.96
C GLY A 30 -7.20 2.79 2.45
N PRO A 31 -7.97 3.84 2.80
CA PRO A 31 -8.09 4.31 4.19
C PRO A 31 -8.62 3.26 5.17
N GLU A 32 -9.51 2.38 4.69
CA GLU A 32 -10.08 1.32 5.53
C GLU A 32 -9.05 0.25 5.87
N LEU A 33 -8.17 -0.12 4.93
CA LEU A 33 -7.06 -1.04 5.21
C LEU A 33 -6.07 -0.42 6.22
N ILE A 34 -5.79 0.88 6.10
CA ILE A 34 -4.93 1.59 7.07
C ILE A 34 -5.55 1.58 8.46
N ALA A 35 -6.86 1.87 8.57
CA ALA A 35 -7.56 1.87 9.85
C ALA A 35 -7.56 0.48 10.50
N VAL A 36 -7.88 -0.57 9.74
CA VAL A 36 -7.86 -1.94 10.26
C VAL A 36 -6.46 -2.39 10.62
N PHE A 37 -5.45 -2.08 9.81
CA PHE A 37 -4.05 -2.36 10.16
C PHE A 37 -3.67 -1.70 11.49
N SER A 38 -3.97 -0.41 11.66
CA SER A 38 -3.69 0.30 12.91
C SER A 38 -4.44 -0.29 14.10
N GLU A 39 -5.72 -0.63 13.96
CA GLU A 39 -6.50 -1.27 15.03
C GLU A 39 -5.92 -2.64 15.43
N VAL A 40 -5.53 -3.45 14.44
CA VAL A 40 -5.06 -4.83 14.65
C VAL A 40 -3.71 -4.87 15.35
N PHE A 41 -2.85 -3.87 15.10
CA PHE A 41 -1.49 -3.83 15.62
C PHE A 41 -1.30 -2.81 16.75
N ASP A 42 -2.36 -2.16 17.25
CA ASP A 42 -2.29 -1.10 18.27
C ASP A 42 -1.54 -1.55 19.55
N ASP A 43 -1.93 -2.71 20.10
CA ASP A 43 -1.34 -3.27 21.33
C ASP A 43 0.10 -3.78 21.16
N GLU A 44 0.56 -3.98 19.93
CA GLU A 44 1.88 -4.53 19.61
C GLU A 44 2.64 -3.68 18.59
N TRP A 45 2.34 -2.37 18.58
CA TRP A 45 2.88 -1.45 17.60
C TRP A 45 4.41 -1.44 17.62
N ARG A 46 5.01 -1.49 16.44
CA ARG A 46 6.47 -1.42 16.25
C ARG A 46 6.79 -0.23 15.34
N GLU A 47 7.87 0.48 15.62
CA GLU A 47 8.21 1.73 14.92
C GLU A 47 8.28 1.54 13.40
N GLU A 48 8.76 0.39 12.94
CA GLU A 48 8.82 0.05 11.52
C GLU A 48 7.45 -0.04 10.82
N TYR A 49 6.35 -0.24 11.56
CA TYR A 49 5.00 -0.22 10.98
C TYR A 49 4.60 1.16 10.48
N GLY A 50 5.28 2.23 10.95
CA GLY A 50 5.14 3.56 10.35
C GLY A 50 5.52 3.60 8.86
N VAL A 51 6.47 2.75 8.42
CA VAL A 51 6.85 2.63 7.01
C VAL A 51 5.71 2.01 6.19
N VAL A 52 4.99 1.04 6.77
CA VAL A 52 3.84 0.39 6.14
C VAL A 52 2.71 1.40 5.97
N VAL A 53 2.36 2.16 7.02
CA VAL A 53 1.33 3.20 6.95
C VAL A 53 1.70 4.25 5.90
N GLN A 54 2.94 4.75 5.91
CA GLN A 54 3.40 5.71 4.91
C GLN A 54 3.25 5.18 3.47
N ALA A 55 3.58 3.90 3.24
CA ALA A 55 3.44 3.30 1.93
C ALA A 55 1.97 3.20 1.51
N LEU A 56 1.07 2.77 2.40
CA LEU A 56 -0.37 2.70 2.13
C LEU A 56 -0.96 4.09 1.83
N GLU A 57 -0.65 5.09 2.65
CA GLU A 57 -1.14 6.47 2.50
C GLU A 57 -0.71 7.08 1.16
N TYR A 58 0.55 6.86 0.76
CA TYR A 58 1.07 7.34 -0.51
C TYR A 58 0.48 6.58 -1.70
N LEU A 59 0.39 5.25 -1.60
CA LEU A 59 0.06 4.41 -2.74
C LEU A 59 -1.45 4.32 -3.03
N GLN A 60 -2.32 4.57 -2.04
CA GLN A 60 -3.77 4.35 -2.16
C GLN A 60 -4.42 5.00 -3.39
N GLU A 61 -3.99 6.20 -3.78
CA GLU A 61 -4.59 6.92 -4.91
C GLU A 61 -4.27 6.26 -6.26
N TYR A 62 -3.15 5.53 -6.34
CA TYR A 62 -2.70 4.87 -7.56
C TYR A 62 -3.42 3.55 -7.83
N TYR A 63 -4.26 3.07 -6.90
CA TYR A 63 -5.25 2.05 -7.26
C TYR A 63 -6.08 2.56 -8.43
N THR A 64 -6.65 3.76 -8.37
CA THR A 64 -7.52 4.28 -9.45
C THR A 64 -6.75 5.06 -10.50
N ARG A 65 -5.90 6.01 -10.09
CA ARG A 65 -5.28 7.00 -10.99
C ARG A 65 -4.26 6.40 -11.97
N ALA A 66 -3.71 5.23 -11.65
CA ALA A 66 -2.77 4.54 -12.54
C ALA A 66 -3.46 3.69 -13.62
N ARG A 67 -4.79 3.53 -13.57
CA ARG A 67 -5.57 2.65 -14.48
C ARG A 67 -6.57 3.41 -15.34
N TYR A 68 -7.23 4.42 -14.78
CA TYR A 68 -8.34 5.09 -15.44
C TYR A 68 -8.05 6.58 -15.64
N PRO A 69 -8.48 7.16 -16.79
CA PRO A 69 -8.48 8.61 -16.95
C PRO A 69 -9.29 9.29 -15.84
N SER A 70 -8.88 10.49 -15.45
CA SER A 70 -9.56 11.29 -14.41
C SER A 70 -9.88 12.70 -14.90
N LEU A 71 -11.03 13.23 -14.47
CA LEU A 71 -11.43 14.62 -14.73
C LEU A 71 -10.83 15.54 -13.66
N PHE A 72 -10.05 16.53 -14.08
CA PHE A 72 -9.52 17.56 -13.20
C PHE A 72 -9.69 18.93 -13.86
N ARG A 73 -10.42 19.84 -13.19
CA ARG A 73 -10.70 21.21 -13.66
C ARG A 73 -11.24 21.29 -15.10
N GLY A 74 -12.08 20.33 -15.49
CA GLY A 74 -12.72 20.29 -16.81
C GLY A 74 -11.88 19.60 -17.90
N GLU A 75 -10.66 19.16 -17.59
CA GLU A 75 -9.77 18.46 -18.51
C GLU A 75 -9.66 16.98 -18.12
N VAL A 76 -9.54 16.12 -19.13
CA VAL A 76 -9.36 14.67 -18.94
C VAL A 76 -7.87 14.35 -19.01
N TYR A 77 -7.35 13.78 -17.92
CA TYR A 77 -5.96 13.32 -17.82
C TYR A 77 -5.91 11.81 -17.86
N GLY A 78 -5.12 11.25 -18.77
CA GLY A 78 -4.82 9.82 -18.81
C GLY A 78 -3.84 9.40 -17.71
N PRO A 79 -3.76 8.09 -17.38
CA PRO A 79 -2.85 7.60 -16.34
C PRO A 79 -1.37 7.95 -16.55
N SER A 80 -0.91 8.01 -17.81
CA SER A 80 0.46 8.39 -18.16
C SER A 80 0.78 9.87 -17.97
N GLU A 81 -0.25 10.72 -17.92
CA GLU A 81 -0.10 12.15 -17.64
C GLU A 81 -0.11 12.44 -16.13
N VAL A 82 -0.77 11.56 -15.35
CA VAL A 82 -0.81 11.66 -13.89
C VAL A 82 0.39 11.00 -13.23
N VAL A 83 0.78 9.79 -13.67
CA VAL A 83 1.85 9.01 -13.04
C VAL A 83 3.17 9.20 -13.78
N THR A 84 3.97 10.14 -13.29
CA THR A 84 5.33 10.42 -13.77
C THR A 84 6.32 9.33 -13.37
N GLU A 85 7.54 9.39 -13.93
CA GLU A 85 8.63 8.51 -13.54
C GLU A 85 8.99 8.66 -12.05
N ASP A 86 9.08 9.89 -11.53
CA ASP A 86 9.42 10.12 -10.12
C ASP A 86 8.35 9.57 -9.18
N ILE A 87 7.07 9.69 -9.53
CA ILE A 87 5.96 9.07 -8.78
C ILE A 87 6.11 7.56 -8.79
N ALA A 88 6.35 6.96 -9.96
CA ALA A 88 6.51 5.52 -10.09
C ALA A 88 7.72 5.01 -9.29
N ARG A 89 8.88 5.69 -9.39
CA ARG A 89 10.11 5.37 -8.67
C ARG A 89 9.88 5.44 -7.17
N ARG A 90 9.28 6.53 -6.69
CA ARG A 90 8.95 6.70 -5.27
C ARG A 90 8.00 5.62 -4.76
N GLY A 91 6.98 5.27 -5.56
CA GLY A 91 6.04 4.21 -5.22
C GLY A 91 6.73 2.85 -5.05
N VAL A 92 7.64 2.50 -5.96
CA VAL A 92 8.44 1.27 -5.88
C VAL A 92 9.36 1.28 -4.65
N GLU A 93 10.08 2.37 -4.39
CA GLU A 93 10.95 2.49 -3.21
C GLU A 93 10.19 2.30 -1.88
N LEU A 94 8.98 2.85 -1.79
CA LEU A 94 8.13 2.68 -0.61
C LEU A 94 7.62 1.24 -0.48
N ALA A 95 7.24 0.62 -1.60
CA ALA A 95 6.80 -0.76 -1.62
C ALA A 95 7.90 -1.73 -1.18
N GLU A 96 9.15 -1.55 -1.64
CA GLU A 96 10.28 -2.37 -1.22
C GLU A 96 10.54 -2.27 0.29
N LYS A 97 10.48 -1.05 0.84
CA LYS A 97 10.66 -0.84 2.29
C LYS A 97 9.55 -1.48 3.11
N ALA A 98 8.29 -1.29 2.70
CA ALA A 98 7.15 -1.91 3.37
C ALA A 98 7.22 -3.43 3.29
N LEU A 99 7.61 -3.99 2.14
CA LEU A 99 7.76 -5.43 1.97
C LEU A 99 8.82 -6.02 2.90
N GLY A 100 9.94 -5.31 3.14
CA GLY A 100 10.94 -5.73 4.12
C GLY A 100 10.39 -5.83 5.55
N VAL A 101 9.53 -4.89 5.95
CA VAL A 101 8.84 -4.91 7.25
C VAL A 101 7.85 -6.07 7.34
N VAL A 102 7.08 -6.29 6.28
CA VAL A 102 6.12 -7.41 6.20
C VAL A 102 6.85 -8.75 6.27
N GLU A 103 7.92 -8.94 5.50
CA GLU A 103 8.68 -10.18 5.46
C GLU A 103 9.23 -10.54 6.85
N ASP A 104 9.83 -9.56 7.54
CA ASP A 104 10.34 -9.72 8.91
C ASP A 104 9.22 -10.09 9.90
N PHE A 105 8.04 -9.46 9.79
CA PHE A 105 6.88 -9.84 10.58
C PHE A 105 6.40 -11.28 10.30
N LEU A 106 6.27 -11.67 9.03
CA LEU A 106 5.79 -12.99 8.64
C LEU A 106 6.75 -14.10 9.06
N ARG A 107 8.08 -13.86 8.97
CA ARG A 107 9.12 -14.75 9.49
C ARG A 107 9.01 -14.95 11.00
N ARG A 108 8.90 -13.86 11.77
CA ARG A 108 8.70 -13.95 13.24
C ARG A 108 7.41 -14.65 13.62
N SER A 109 6.38 -14.55 12.78
CA SER A 109 5.09 -15.20 12.97
C SER A 109 5.09 -16.67 12.54
N GLY A 110 6.20 -17.19 12.01
CA GLY A 110 6.34 -18.57 11.58
C GLY A 110 5.52 -18.94 10.33
N VAL A 111 5.18 -17.95 9.49
CA VAL A 111 4.40 -18.14 8.26
C VAL A 111 5.32 -18.51 7.08
N ILE A 112 6.51 -17.91 7.02
CA ILE A 112 7.56 -18.13 6.01
C ILE A 112 8.93 -18.26 6.65
#